data_AF-A0A413QWY4-F1
#
_entry.id   AF-A0A413QWY4-F1
#
_cell.length_a   1.000
_cell.length_b   1.000
_cell.length_c   1.000
_cell.angle_alpha   90.00
_cell.angle_beta   90.00
_cell.angle_gamma   90.00
#
_symmetry.space_group_name_H-M   'P 1'
#
loop_
_entity.id
_entity.type
_entity.pdbx_description
1 polymer ?
#
loop_
_entity_poly.entity_id
_entity_poly.type
_entity_poly.pdbx_seq_one_letter_code
_entity_poly.pdbx_strand_id
1 'polypeptide(L)'
;MIFYDFEVFKEDWLAVFIDVTKKKEYVIINNPDELKALYEANSKDIWVGYNNRHYDQYIFKGILLGMNPKRINDWIIVEKKEGWQFSSAFNKVPMINYDVMPNPPVGLKTLEGFLGSNIKETDVDFRINRKLTKEEIEMTVFYCRHDVEETIKVFLEKIDEFNAMHGIIQAFPDIVNLSDIGDSEARITAKVLGCTRRSFEDEFDFYFLPCLQLKKYKYVQEWFEQKRQEALSMDLAHMDKYSKRTWYKEQGLETVVAGIPHSFGFGGVHGATATPIHKTGQLLHVDVNNYYPSMLIAWGLVTRAATNDNYPLVYNTRKAMKEKQIAAKNAGNKKEVKRWKKAQLPYKKMLNALSGAMKDETNAAYDPRNNNCMCINGQLMLLDLIEHLEVVPGFELIQSNTDGLIIWIPDTDEAFEMVDDICWEWEQRCSTDQCSILLELDNISEIYQKDVNNYLWVGVDGGVERIGAYVKELSAVDNDLPILNKALVDYMVKKTPVEQTINQCDDLIMFQKIVKLSDKYDWVEHEHCNPVISHTGKRVIKTVYEYPDKDRYTYKSYRVFASNNQQHGRLLKRKQVKAKGEKFGNTPDHCFIFNDSVVGVKTPPELDRQWYIDLAKKRLKQFGVVA
;
A
#
# COMPACT_ATOMS: atom_id res chain seq x y z
N MET A 1 -10.78 1.57 25.01
CA MET A 1 -10.18 2.20 23.81
C MET A 1 -10.82 3.56 23.64
N ILE A 2 -10.01 4.60 23.47
CA ILE A 2 -10.50 5.98 23.37
C ILE A 2 -9.98 6.57 22.06
N PHE A 3 -10.91 6.99 21.20
CA PHE A 3 -10.60 7.66 19.94
C PHE A 3 -10.55 9.17 20.18
N TYR A 4 -9.61 9.87 19.56
CA TYR A 4 -9.43 11.30 19.81
C TYR A 4 -8.78 12.05 18.66
N ASP A 5 -8.99 13.36 18.67
CA ASP A 5 -8.42 14.34 17.74
C ASP A 5 -8.27 15.70 18.44
N PHE A 6 -7.30 16.52 18.00
CA PHE A 6 -7.02 17.84 18.56
C PHE A 6 -7.02 18.94 17.49
N GLU A 7 -7.68 20.05 17.82
CA GLU A 7 -7.62 21.28 17.04
C GLU A 7 -6.91 22.39 17.81
N VAL A 8 -5.92 23.02 17.17
CA VAL A 8 -5.04 24.01 17.82
C VAL A 8 -5.01 25.32 17.05
N PHE A 9 -5.49 26.37 17.70
CA PHE A 9 -5.44 27.76 17.25
C PHE A 9 -4.40 28.54 18.05
N LYS A 10 -4.23 29.83 17.75
CA LYS A 10 -3.24 30.64 18.46
C LYS A 10 -3.51 30.76 19.97
N GLU A 11 -4.74 31.08 20.34
CA GLU A 11 -5.14 31.36 21.72
C GLU A 11 -6.02 30.26 22.32
N ASP A 12 -6.44 29.28 21.50
CA ASP A 12 -7.40 28.24 21.88
C ASP A 12 -6.94 26.86 21.40
N TRP A 13 -7.33 25.82 22.12
CA TRP A 13 -7.29 24.44 21.67
C TRP A 13 -8.55 23.73 22.14
N LEU A 14 -8.97 22.73 21.37
CA LEU A 14 -10.02 21.81 21.77
C LEU A 14 -9.69 20.39 21.34
N ALA A 15 -10.30 19.43 22.03
CA ALA A 15 -10.16 18.02 21.70
C ALA A 15 -11.47 17.30 21.94
N VAL A 16 -11.78 16.36 21.04
CA VAL A 16 -12.92 15.45 21.17
C VAL A 16 -12.38 14.05 21.46
N PHE A 17 -13.03 13.36 22.41
CA PHE A 17 -12.70 11.99 22.80
C PHE A 17 -13.96 11.13 22.77
N ILE A 18 -13.90 9.98 22.09
CA ILE A 18 -14.97 8.98 22.09
C ILE A 18 -14.44 7.70 22.74
N ASP A 19 -14.91 7.44 23.97
CA ASP A 19 -14.68 6.17 24.66
C ASP A 19 -15.70 5.15 24.17
N VAL A 20 -15.29 4.28 23.25
CA VAL A 20 -16.16 3.26 22.65
C VAL A 20 -16.53 2.15 23.64
N THR A 21 -15.77 1.99 24.71
CA THR A 21 -16.03 1.00 25.77
C THR A 21 -17.12 1.51 26.71
N LYS A 22 -17.01 2.76 27.16
CA LYS A 22 -18.02 3.41 28.02
C LYS A 22 -19.18 4.02 27.25
N LYS A 23 -19.11 4.05 25.91
CA LYS A 23 -20.05 4.73 25.00
C LYS A 23 -20.28 6.19 25.39
N LYS A 24 -19.19 6.91 25.63
CA LYS A 24 -19.22 8.29 26.13
C LYS A 24 -18.31 9.20 25.32
N GLU A 25 -18.84 10.36 24.94
CA GLU A 25 -18.10 11.46 24.34
C GLU A 25 -17.64 12.45 25.42
N TYR A 26 -16.44 13.00 25.23
CA TYR A 26 -15.91 14.12 26.00
C TYR A 26 -15.45 15.20 25.02
N VAL A 27 -15.83 16.46 25.28
CA VAL A 27 -15.37 17.63 24.53
C VAL A 27 -14.68 18.55 25.52
N ILE A 28 -13.38 18.75 25.34
CA ILE A 28 -12.55 19.55 26.26
C ILE A 28 -12.02 20.76 25.50
N ILE A 29 -12.29 21.96 26.02
CA ILE A 29 -11.90 23.23 25.40
C ILE A 29 -11.08 24.01 26.42
N ASN A 30 -9.80 24.28 26.12
CA ASN A 30 -8.90 25.07 26.96
C ASN A 30 -8.85 24.66 28.45
N ASN A 31 -9.10 23.39 28.78
CA ASN A 31 -9.16 22.89 30.16
C ASN A 31 -8.13 21.78 30.42
N PRO A 32 -6.88 22.13 30.80
CA PRO A 32 -5.83 21.15 31.04
C PRO A 32 -6.13 20.19 32.20
N ASP A 33 -6.84 20.65 33.24
CA ASP A 33 -7.15 19.84 34.42
C ASP A 33 -8.14 18.73 34.08
N GLU A 34 -9.14 19.02 33.25
CA GLU A 34 -10.09 18.02 32.75
C GLU A 34 -9.42 17.01 31.82
N LEU A 35 -8.52 17.47 30.94
CA LEU A 35 -7.73 16.57 30.09
C LEU A 35 -6.84 15.64 30.93
N LYS A 36 -6.22 16.18 31.98
CA LYS A 36 -5.41 15.41 32.91
C LYS A 36 -6.23 14.37 33.67
N ALA A 37 -7.41 14.74 34.16
CA ALA A 37 -8.30 13.79 34.83
C ALA A 37 -8.75 12.66 33.90
N LEU A 38 -9.05 12.97 32.63
CA LEU A 38 -9.39 11.96 31.62
C LEU A 38 -8.20 11.03 31.34
N TYR A 39 -6.99 11.58 31.19
CA TYR A 39 -5.78 10.79 30.97
C TYR A 39 -5.49 9.86 32.16
N GLU A 40 -5.47 10.38 33.39
CA GLU A 40 -5.13 9.60 34.58
C GLU A 40 -6.09 8.43 34.80
N ALA A 41 -7.39 8.65 34.56
CA ALA A 41 -8.43 7.63 34.65
C ALA A 41 -8.29 6.52 33.57
N ASN A 42 -7.58 6.79 32.47
CA ASN A 42 -7.50 5.88 31.31
C ASN A 42 -6.05 5.69 30.83
N SER A 43 -5.06 5.86 31.71
CA SER A 43 -3.62 5.83 31.36
C SER A 43 -3.15 4.47 30.82
N LYS A 44 -3.89 3.40 31.11
CA LYS A 44 -3.65 2.03 30.63
C LYS A 44 -4.48 1.65 29.41
N ASP A 45 -5.37 2.53 28.95
CA ASP A 45 -6.19 2.30 27.76
C ASP A 45 -5.37 2.59 26.49
N ILE A 46 -5.84 2.01 25.38
CA ILE A 46 -5.33 2.33 24.04
C ILE A 46 -5.98 3.61 23.55
N TRP A 47 -5.15 4.59 23.24
CA TRP A 47 -5.50 5.88 22.65
C TRP A 47 -5.35 5.79 21.14
N VAL A 48 -6.42 6.02 20.42
CA VAL A 48 -6.49 5.83 18.96
C VAL A 48 -6.75 7.16 18.29
N GLY A 49 -5.98 7.49 17.26
CA GLY A 49 -6.22 8.69 16.47
C GLY A 49 -5.75 8.50 15.04
N TYR A 50 -5.83 9.56 14.25
CA TYR A 50 -5.38 9.57 12.87
C TYR A 50 -4.18 10.50 12.72
N ASN A 51 -3.02 9.96 12.31
CA ASN A 51 -1.74 10.68 12.34
C ASN A 51 -1.31 11.12 13.76
N ASN A 52 -1.89 10.50 14.79
CA ASN A 52 -1.65 10.85 16.18
C ASN A 52 -0.23 10.52 16.64
N ARG A 53 0.47 9.58 15.96
CA ARG A 53 1.88 9.28 16.26
C ARG A 53 2.80 10.44 15.92
N HIS A 54 2.44 11.24 14.91
CA HIS A 54 3.25 12.38 14.49
C HIS A 54 2.80 13.70 15.12
N TYR A 55 1.50 13.87 15.40
CA TYR A 55 0.92 15.14 15.84
C TYR A 55 0.24 15.07 17.21
N ASP A 56 -0.98 14.53 17.30
CA ASP A 56 -1.89 14.75 18.44
C ASP A 56 -1.33 14.29 19.79
N GLN A 57 -0.57 13.19 19.81
CA GLN A 57 0.02 12.73 21.07
C GLN A 57 0.96 13.76 21.69
N TYR A 58 1.62 14.60 20.89
CA TYR A 58 2.56 15.60 21.40
C TYR A 58 1.83 16.86 21.85
N ILE A 59 0.73 17.23 21.20
CA ILE A 59 -0.19 18.28 21.70
C ILE A 59 -0.73 17.85 23.06
N PHE A 60 -1.27 16.63 23.16
CA PHE A 60 -1.79 16.05 24.41
C PHE A 60 -0.72 16.06 25.51
N LYS A 61 0.43 15.43 25.28
CA LYS A 61 1.53 15.38 26.26
C LYS A 61 2.03 16.78 26.63
N GLY A 62 2.08 17.70 25.68
CA GLY A 62 2.44 19.10 25.92
C GLY A 62 1.52 19.78 26.92
N ILE A 63 0.20 19.67 26.73
CA ILE A 63 -0.79 20.24 27.64
C ILE A 63 -0.65 19.64 29.04
N LEU A 64 -0.48 18.32 29.16
CA LEU A 64 -0.26 17.64 30.45
C LEU A 64 1.01 18.10 31.18
N LEU A 65 2.02 18.56 30.43
CA LEU A 65 3.28 19.08 30.95
C LEU A 65 3.27 20.60 31.14
N GLY A 66 2.13 21.27 30.94
CA GLY A 66 2.01 22.73 31.05
C GLY A 66 2.70 23.51 29.92
N MET A 67 2.98 22.86 28.79
CA MET A 67 3.55 23.51 27.61
C MET A 67 2.46 24.19 26.78
N ASN A 68 2.85 25.20 26.01
CA ASN A 68 1.94 25.88 25.08
C ASN A 68 1.68 24.99 23.84
N PRO A 69 0.43 24.54 23.59
CA PRO A 69 0.12 23.66 22.46
C PRO A 69 0.37 24.32 21.10
N LYS A 70 0.16 25.63 20.96
CA LYS A 70 0.44 26.35 19.70
C LYS A 70 1.91 26.30 19.32
N ARG A 71 2.83 26.37 20.28
CA ARG A 71 4.27 26.24 20.00
C ARG A 71 4.64 24.86 19.46
N ILE A 72 3.98 23.82 19.96
CA ILE A 72 4.17 22.44 19.49
C ILE A 72 3.55 22.28 18.10
N ASN A 73 2.35 22.83 17.89
CA ASN A 73 1.72 22.88 16.57
C ASN A 73 2.62 23.57 15.53
N ASP A 74 3.16 24.76 15.84
CA ASP A 74 4.04 25.50 14.92
C ASP A 74 5.32 24.72 14.60
N TRP A 75 5.91 24.07 15.59
CA TRP A 75 7.07 23.20 15.37
C TRP A 75 6.79 22.08 14.36
N ILE A 76 5.63 21.42 14.48
CA ILE A 76 5.28 20.28 13.63
C ILE A 76 4.76 20.75 12.27
N ILE A 77 3.78 21.66 12.25
CA ILE A 77 3.03 22.03 11.05
C ILE A 77 3.73 23.13 10.24
N VAL A 78 4.29 24.15 10.90
CA VAL A 78 4.92 25.31 10.23
C VAL A 78 6.40 25.02 9.95
N GLU A 79 7.16 24.58 10.96
CA GLU A 79 8.59 24.29 10.80
C GLU A 79 8.87 22.91 10.18
N LYS A 80 7.87 22.05 10.03
CA LYS A 80 7.97 20.70 9.44
C LYS A 80 8.97 19.79 10.17
N LYS A 81 9.00 19.87 11.51
CA LYS A 81 9.88 19.05 12.35
C LYS A 81 9.10 17.93 13.03
N GLU A 82 9.82 16.88 13.44
CA GLU A 82 9.21 15.75 14.12
C GLU A 82 8.76 16.14 15.55
N GLY A 83 7.55 15.71 15.93
CA GLY A 83 6.97 16.08 17.23
C GLY A 83 7.80 15.61 18.42
N TRP A 84 8.41 14.42 18.37
CA TRP A 84 9.27 13.91 19.45
C TRP A 84 10.52 14.75 19.70
N GLN A 85 10.97 15.52 18.70
CA GLN A 85 12.16 16.38 18.82
C GLN A 85 11.90 17.67 19.60
N PHE A 86 10.63 18.05 19.79
CA PHE A 86 10.29 19.31 20.47
C PHE A 86 10.72 19.29 21.95
N SER A 87 10.51 18.17 22.65
CA SER A 87 10.92 18.05 24.05
C SER A 87 11.11 16.60 24.50
N SER A 88 12.24 16.32 25.16
CA SER A 88 12.48 15.03 25.82
C SER A 88 11.56 14.79 27.03
N ALA A 89 10.91 15.84 27.55
CA ALA A 89 9.98 15.71 28.67
C ALA A 89 8.72 14.91 28.32
N PHE A 90 8.38 14.78 27.03
CA PHE A 90 7.28 13.91 26.57
C PHE A 90 7.42 12.45 27.02
N ASN A 91 8.64 11.99 27.29
CA ASN A 91 8.90 10.64 27.81
C ASN A 91 8.36 10.42 29.24
N LYS A 92 8.04 11.50 29.97
CA LYS A 92 7.46 11.41 31.33
C LYS A 92 5.97 11.05 31.31
N VAL A 93 5.32 11.15 30.15
CA VAL A 93 3.88 10.88 29.98
C VAL A 93 3.72 9.65 29.09
N PRO A 94 3.64 8.44 29.65
CA PRO A 94 3.45 7.22 28.88
C PRO A 94 2.05 7.18 28.25
N MET A 95 1.96 6.75 26.99
CA MET A 95 0.69 6.59 26.29
C MET A 95 0.76 5.36 25.39
N ILE A 96 -0.28 4.53 25.43
CA ILE A 96 -0.44 3.41 24.50
C ILE A 96 -1.17 3.93 23.27
N ASN A 97 -0.43 4.41 22.27
CA ASN A 97 -1.00 5.02 21.07
C ASN A 97 -1.09 4.01 19.91
N TYR A 98 -2.26 3.94 19.28
CA TYR A 98 -2.47 3.29 17.99
C TYR A 98 -2.85 4.35 16.95
N ASP A 99 -2.24 4.28 15.77
CA ASP A 99 -2.49 5.22 14.68
C ASP A 99 -3.22 4.49 13.56
N VAL A 100 -4.36 5.04 13.14
CA VAL A 100 -5.21 4.48 12.08
C VAL A 100 -4.66 4.82 10.69
N MET A 101 -3.76 5.80 10.60
CA MET A 101 -3.17 6.23 9.33
C MET A 101 -2.39 5.07 8.67
N PRO A 102 -2.69 4.74 7.40
CA PRO A 102 -1.96 3.69 6.70
C PRO A 102 -0.50 4.07 6.42
N ASN A 103 0.30 3.06 6.09
CA ASN A 103 1.63 3.23 5.52
C ASN A 103 1.67 2.59 4.11
N PRO A 104 1.90 3.35 3.02
CA PRO A 104 2.21 4.79 3.00
C PRO A 104 1.04 5.68 3.45
N PRO A 105 1.33 6.90 3.95
CA PRO A 105 0.33 7.83 4.46
C PRO A 105 -0.75 8.24 3.44
N VAL A 106 -2.02 8.10 3.82
CA VAL A 106 -3.19 8.65 3.11
C VAL A 106 -3.91 9.62 4.06
N GLY A 107 -4.48 10.72 3.55
CA GLY A 107 -5.20 11.66 4.43
C GLY A 107 -6.59 11.15 4.82
N LEU A 108 -7.06 11.48 6.04
CA LEU A 108 -8.37 11.04 6.53
C LEU A 108 -9.50 11.43 5.58
N LYS A 109 -9.57 12.69 5.14
CA LYS A 109 -10.56 13.17 4.14
C LYS A 109 -10.57 12.37 2.83
N THR A 110 -9.44 11.79 2.43
CA THR A 110 -9.40 10.91 1.24
C THR A 110 -10.07 9.57 1.54
N LEU A 111 -9.82 9.00 2.72
CA LEU A 111 -10.48 7.76 3.17
C LEU A 111 -11.99 7.98 3.43
N GLU A 112 -12.38 9.09 4.03
CA GLU A 112 -13.78 9.53 4.14
C GLU A 112 -14.45 9.58 2.76
N GLY A 113 -13.73 10.14 1.77
CA GLY A 113 -14.15 10.15 0.38
C GLY A 113 -14.45 8.74 -0.14
N PHE A 114 -13.53 7.79 0.09
CA PHE A 114 -13.69 6.39 -0.29
C PHE A 114 -14.89 5.72 0.40
N LEU A 115 -15.10 5.99 1.69
CA LEU A 115 -16.25 5.49 2.46
C LEU A 115 -17.59 6.07 1.98
N GLY A 116 -17.56 7.13 1.17
CA GLY A 116 -18.74 7.85 0.72
C GLY A 116 -19.25 8.89 1.73
N SER A 117 -18.49 9.14 2.81
CA SER A 117 -18.80 10.13 3.84
C SER A 117 -18.75 11.57 3.30
N ASN A 118 -19.22 12.53 4.10
CA ASN A 118 -19.03 13.95 3.81
C ASN A 118 -17.54 14.32 3.92
N ILE A 119 -17.01 15.03 2.93
CA ILE A 119 -15.61 15.47 2.89
C ILE A 119 -15.44 16.99 2.86
N LYS A 120 -16.48 17.75 3.22
CA LYS A 120 -16.39 19.20 3.42
C LYS A 120 -15.43 19.48 4.59
N GLU A 121 -14.53 20.43 4.37
CA GLU A 121 -13.57 20.88 5.39
C GLU A 121 -14.17 22.06 6.18
N THR A 122 -13.61 22.37 7.36
CA THR A 122 -14.07 23.48 8.20
C THR A 122 -13.88 24.84 7.53
N ASP A 123 -14.82 25.76 7.76
CA ASP A 123 -14.71 27.15 7.33
C ASP A 123 -13.95 28.03 8.35
N VAL A 124 -13.61 27.49 9.53
CA VAL A 124 -12.84 28.21 10.56
C VAL A 124 -11.35 28.17 10.22
N ASP A 125 -10.74 29.33 9.93
CA ASP A 125 -9.32 29.39 9.55
C ASP A 125 -8.39 29.18 10.75
N PHE A 126 -7.55 28.14 10.69
CA PHE A 126 -6.52 27.84 11.69
C PHE A 126 -5.48 28.96 11.91
N ARG A 127 -5.43 29.97 11.03
CA ARG A 127 -4.55 31.15 11.13
C ARG A 127 -5.16 32.29 11.94
N ILE A 128 -6.36 32.14 12.49
CA ILE A 128 -6.97 33.14 13.37
C ILE A 128 -6.00 33.52 14.50
N ASN A 129 -5.69 34.81 14.58
CA ASN A 129 -4.65 35.38 15.45
C ASN A 129 -5.21 35.97 16.76
N ARG A 130 -6.44 35.59 17.13
CA ARG A 130 -7.22 36.02 18.31
C ARG A 130 -7.90 34.80 18.94
N LYS A 131 -8.59 35.00 20.07
CA LYS A 131 -9.50 33.98 20.61
C LYS A 131 -10.67 33.71 19.65
N LEU A 132 -11.10 32.46 19.58
CA LEU A 132 -12.27 32.04 18.82
C LEU A 132 -13.57 32.61 19.40
N THR A 133 -14.54 32.89 18.54
CA THR A 133 -15.92 33.20 18.98
C THR A 133 -16.64 31.91 19.38
N LYS A 134 -17.81 32.03 20.01
CA LYS A 134 -18.60 30.85 20.40
C LYS A 134 -19.01 30.03 19.19
N GLU A 135 -19.41 30.70 18.12
CA GLU A 135 -19.83 30.07 16.87
C GLU A 135 -18.66 29.35 16.20
N GLU A 136 -17.47 29.95 16.16
CA GLU A 136 -16.26 29.30 15.66
C GLU A 136 -15.89 28.06 16.50
N ILE A 137 -15.99 28.14 17.83
CA ILE A 137 -15.77 26.99 18.72
C ILE A 137 -16.77 25.87 18.39
N GLU A 138 -18.07 26.17 18.26
CA GLU A 138 -19.09 25.17 17.93
C GLU A 138 -18.84 24.50 16.57
N MET A 139 -18.45 25.28 15.56
CA MET A 139 -18.07 24.77 14.23
C MET A 139 -16.83 23.88 14.29
N THR A 140 -15.80 24.29 15.04
CA THR A 140 -14.59 23.47 15.23
C THR A 140 -14.88 22.20 16.02
N VAL A 141 -15.72 22.24 17.06
CA VAL A 141 -16.14 21.03 17.79
C VAL A 141 -16.91 20.07 16.87
N PHE A 142 -17.80 20.59 16.02
CA PHE A 142 -18.49 19.75 15.02
C PHE A 142 -17.50 19.08 14.06
N TYR A 143 -16.54 19.84 13.54
CA TYR A 143 -15.50 19.34 12.65
C TYR A 143 -14.62 18.27 13.31
N CYS A 144 -14.08 18.55 14.50
CA CYS A 144 -13.23 17.63 15.26
C CYS A 144 -13.99 16.35 15.64
N ARG A 145 -15.26 16.46 16.05
CA ARG A 145 -16.12 15.29 16.30
C ARG A 145 -16.25 14.42 15.05
N HIS A 146 -16.52 15.03 13.90
CA HIS A 146 -16.62 14.31 12.64
C HIS A 146 -15.31 13.57 12.32
N ASP A 147 -14.14 14.19 12.51
CA ASP A 147 -12.84 13.54 12.29
C ASP A 147 -12.62 12.34 13.24
N VAL A 148 -13.05 12.41 14.50
CA VAL A 148 -13.00 11.26 15.43
C VAL A 148 -13.96 10.15 14.98
N GLU A 149 -15.18 10.49 14.57
CA GLU A 149 -16.17 9.51 14.07
C GLU A 149 -15.70 8.81 12.79
N GLU A 150 -15.12 9.55 11.84
CA GLU A 150 -14.56 8.99 10.62
C GLU A 150 -13.31 8.15 10.90
N THR A 151 -12.49 8.55 11.87
CA THR A 151 -11.37 7.72 12.35
C THR A 151 -11.84 6.38 12.88
N ILE A 152 -12.97 6.35 13.62
CA ILE A 152 -13.60 5.10 14.07
C ILE A 152 -14.05 4.25 12.88
N LYS A 153 -14.71 4.85 11.88
CA LYS A 153 -15.16 4.12 10.68
C LYS A 153 -13.99 3.50 9.92
N VAL A 154 -12.93 4.26 9.67
CA VAL A 154 -11.71 3.75 9.02
C VAL A 154 -11.06 2.66 9.87
N PHE A 155 -11.00 2.81 11.20
CA PHE A 155 -10.47 1.79 12.09
C PHE A 155 -11.25 0.47 11.97
N LEU A 156 -12.58 0.52 11.90
CA LEU A 156 -13.42 -0.68 11.77
C LEU A 156 -13.16 -1.41 10.45
N GLU A 157 -12.99 -0.68 9.36
CA GLU A 157 -12.62 -1.27 8.05
C GLU A 157 -11.22 -1.90 8.05
N LYS A 158 -10.33 -1.42 8.92
CA LYS A 158 -8.93 -1.89 9.05
C LYS A 158 -8.65 -2.67 10.33
N ILE A 159 -9.70 -3.14 11.02
CA ILE A 159 -9.57 -3.77 12.34
C ILE A 159 -8.68 -5.02 12.31
N ASP A 160 -8.55 -5.68 11.16
CA ASP A 160 -7.68 -6.83 10.99
C ASP A 160 -6.18 -6.48 11.11
N GLU A 161 -5.76 -5.25 10.78
CA GLU A 161 -4.39 -4.77 11.03
C GLU A 161 -4.12 -4.64 12.53
N PHE A 162 -5.05 -4.00 13.25
CA PHE A 162 -5.00 -3.91 14.72
C PHE A 162 -4.98 -5.29 15.37
N ASN A 163 -5.88 -6.19 14.93
CA ASN A 163 -5.98 -7.55 15.44
C ASN A 163 -4.71 -8.36 15.14
N ALA A 164 -4.03 -8.12 14.02
CA ALA A 164 -2.76 -8.77 13.71
C ALA A 164 -1.68 -8.35 14.71
N MET A 165 -1.53 -7.05 14.96
CA MET A 165 -0.58 -6.52 15.96
C MET A 165 -0.90 -7.01 17.37
N HIS A 166 -2.17 -6.98 17.76
CA HIS A 166 -2.63 -7.55 19.04
C HIS A 166 -2.36 -9.05 19.12
N GLY A 167 -2.55 -9.78 18.03
CA GLY A 167 -2.22 -11.21 17.94
C GLY A 167 -0.74 -11.50 18.14
N ILE A 168 0.16 -10.63 17.67
CA ILE A 168 1.61 -10.74 17.96
C ILE A 168 1.86 -10.59 19.46
N ILE A 169 1.25 -9.58 20.10
CA ILE A 169 1.38 -9.35 21.55
C ILE A 169 0.89 -10.56 22.35
N GLN A 170 -0.23 -11.15 21.95
CA GLN A 170 -0.77 -12.36 22.60
C GLN A 170 0.09 -13.61 22.34
N ALA A 171 0.75 -13.71 21.19
CA ALA A 171 1.61 -14.84 20.85
C ALA A 171 2.96 -14.80 21.56
N PHE A 172 3.45 -13.60 21.93
CA PHE A 172 4.76 -13.39 22.56
C PHE A 172 4.67 -12.51 23.83
N PRO A 173 3.84 -12.86 24.82
CA PRO A 173 3.55 -11.99 25.97
C PRO A 173 4.75 -11.77 26.90
N ASP A 174 5.74 -12.66 26.86
CA ASP A 174 6.98 -12.56 27.64
C ASP A 174 8.03 -11.65 26.97
N ILE A 175 7.79 -11.21 25.72
CA ILE A 175 8.74 -10.43 24.92
C ILE A 175 8.18 -9.04 24.58
N VAL A 176 6.90 -8.97 24.23
CA VAL A 176 6.19 -7.74 23.84
C VAL A 176 4.93 -7.58 24.68
N ASN A 177 4.46 -6.35 24.84
CA ASN A 177 3.29 -6.05 25.67
C ASN A 177 2.37 -5.01 25.00
N LEU A 178 1.28 -4.63 25.67
CA LEU A 178 0.27 -3.73 25.10
C LEU A 178 0.83 -2.37 24.68
N SER A 179 1.91 -1.87 25.30
CA SER A 179 2.56 -0.62 24.87
C SER A 179 3.11 -0.70 23.43
N ASP A 180 3.33 -1.91 22.93
CA ASP A 180 3.88 -2.18 21.59
C ASP A 180 2.78 -2.30 20.53
N ILE A 181 1.49 -2.14 20.87
CA ILE A 181 0.40 -2.12 19.87
C ILE A 181 0.60 -0.99 18.85
N GLY A 182 1.31 0.06 19.27
CA GLY A 182 1.71 1.20 18.47
C GLY A 182 2.97 0.98 17.60
N ASP A 183 3.54 -0.23 17.58
CA ASP A 183 4.69 -0.54 16.75
C ASP A 183 4.32 -0.69 15.28
N SER A 184 5.29 -0.51 14.39
CA SER A 184 5.17 -1.07 13.04
C SER A 184 5.38 -2.58 13.09
N GLU A 185 4.87 -3.32 12.11
CA GLU A 185 5.12 -4.76 11.97
C GLU A 185 6.63 -5.08 12.01
N ALA A 186 7.45 -4.23 11.37
CA ALA A 186 8.90 -4.35 11.38
C ALA A 186 9.51 -4.12 12.77
N ARG A 187 9.02 -3.14 13.54
CA ARG A 187 9.56 -2.82 14.88
C ARG A 187 9.20 -3.90 15.91
N ILE A 188 7.95 -4.36 15.92
CA ILE A 188 7.54 -5.44 16.83
C ILE A 188 8.22 -6.76 16.46
N THR A 189 8.43 -7.04 15.16
CA THR A 189 9.19 -8.21 14.72
C THR A 189 10.62 -8.17 15.25
N ALA A 190 11.31 -7.04 15.17
CA ALA A 190 12.65 -6.89 15.71
C ALA A 190 12.69 -7.14 17.24
N LYS A 191 11.67 -6.69 17.99
CA LYS A 191 11.55 -6.99 19.43
C LYS A 191 11.36 -8.49 19.69
N VAL A 192 10.47 -9.16 18.95
CA VAL A 192 10.24 -10.60 19.08
C VAL A 192 11.53 -11.39 18.81
N LEU A 193 12.32 -10.98 17.82
CA LEU A 193 13.62 -11.60 17.51
C LEU A 193 14.75 -11.20 18.47
N GLY A 194 14.46 -10.38 19.49
CA GLY A 194 15.45 -9.86 20.44
C GLY A 194 16.53 -9.04 19.77
N CYS A 195 16.24 -8.39 18.64
CA CYS A 195 17.25 -7.67 17.87
C CYS A 195 17.86 -6.53 18.69
N THR A 196 19.18 -6.45 18.66
CA THR A 196 19.94 -5.34 19.25
C THR A 196 20.56 -4.52 18.13
N ARG A 197 20.45 -3.20 18.21
CA ARG A 197 21.01 -2.32 17.17
C ARG A 197 22.52 -2.55 17.09
N ARG A 198 23.01 -2.91 15.91
CA ARG A 198 24.44 -3.11 15.59
C ARG A 198 24.79 -2.25 14.38
N SER A 199 26.05 -1.81 14.29
CA SER A 199 26.59 -1.18 13.08
C SER A 199 27.16 -2.28 12.20
N PHE A 200 26.74 -2.31 10.95
CA PHE A 200 27.26 -3.22 9.93
C PHE A 200 27.94 -2.38 8.86
N GLU A 201 29.23 -2.59 8.69
CA GLU A 201 30.06 -1.88 7.70
C GLU A 201 30.24 -2.69 6.40
N ASP A 202 29.60 -3.85 6.32
CA ASP A 202 29.78 -4.86 5.27
C ASP A 202 28.57 -4.96 4.33
N GLU A 203 27.78 -3.88 4.18
CA GLU A 203 26.56 -3.82 3.37
C GLU A 203 26.72 -4.44 1.97
N PHE A 204 27.86 -4.17 1.31
CA PHE A 204 28.15 -4.63 -0.04
C PHE A 204 28.98 -5.92 -0.09
N ASP A 205 29.31 -6.55 1.05
CA ASP A 205 29.99 -7.84 1.07
C ASP A 205 29.01 -9.02 0.95
N PHE A 206 28.07 -8.92 0.01
CA PHE A 206 27.13 -10.00 -0.28
C PHE A 206 27.80 -11.13 -1.07
N TYR A 207 27.22 -12.32 -1.06
CA TYR A 207 27.75 -13.50 -1.73
C TYR A 207 26.66 -14.25 -2.49
N PHE A 208 27.08 -15.12 -3.41
CA PHE A 208 26.18 -15.96 -4.19
C PHE A 208 26.01 -17.33 -3.53
N LEU A 209 24.77 -17.84 -3.51
CA LEU A 209 24.47 -19.16 -2.95
C LEU A 209 25.03 -20.27 -3.85
N PRO A 210 25.53 -21.38 -3.27
CA PRO A 210 26.12 -22.48 -4.01
C PRO A 210 25.11 -23.30 -4.81
N CYS A 211 23.79 -23.12 -4.57
CA CYS A 211 22.75 -23.79 -5.33
C CYS A 211 22.61 -23.28 -6.78
N LEU A 212 23.13 -22.10 -7.09
CA LEU A 212 23.00 -21.48 -8.42
C LEU A 212 23.81 -22.23 -9.49
N GLN A 213 23.16 -22.59 -10.60
CA GLN A 213 23.75 -23.30 -11.75
C GLN A 213 23.51 -22.59 -13.09
N LEU A 214 23.60 -21.26 -13.09
CA LEU A 214 23.46 -20.43 -14.29
C LEU A 214 24.58 -20.69 -15.32
N LYS A 215 24.19 -20.84 -16.60
CA LYS A 215 25.11 -20.96 -17.75
C LYS A 215 24.79 -19.89 -18.79
N LYS A 216 23.61 -19.95 -19.42
CA LYS A 216 23.15 -19.03 -20.47
C LYS A 216 23.07 -17.60 -19.96
N TYR A 217 22.55 -17.41 -18.74
CA TYR A 217 22.37 -16.11 -18.11
C TYR A 217 23.39 -15.81 -17.01
N LYS A 218 24.53 -16.51 -17.01
CA LYS A 218 25.60 -16.32 -16.02
C LYS A 218 26.09 -14.87 -15.91
N TYR A 219 26.06 -14.14 -17.03
CA TYR A 219 26.44 -12.72 -17.07
C TYR A 219 25.60 -11.82 -16.14
N VAL A 220 24.38 -12.22 -15.76
CA VAL A 220 23.56 -11.47 -14.78
C VAL A 220 24.17 -11.59 -13.38
N GLN A 221 24.64 -12.79 -13.00
CA GLN A 221 25.38 -12.99 -11.76
C GLN A 221 26.72 -12.23 -11.79
N GLU A 222 27.44 -12.28 -12.92
CA GLU A 222 28.70 -11.55 -13.10
C GLU A 222 28.51 -10.02 -13.02
N TRP A 223 27.37 -9.51 -13.51
CA TRP A 223 27.02 -8.11 -13.34
C TRP A 223 26.84 -7.74 -11.86
N PHE A 224 26.15 -8.56 -11.06
CA PHE A 224 26.06 -8.31 -9.61
C PHE A 224 27.44 -8.35 -8.94
N GLU A 225 28.32 -9.28 -9.33
CA GLU A 225 29.69 -9.31 -8.81
C GLU A 225 30.47 -8.05 -9.21
N GLN A 226 30.34 -7.58 -10.45
CA GLN A 226 30.93 -6.31 -10.88
C GLN A 226 30.42 -5.14 -10.03
N LYS A 227 29.11 -5.08 -9.74
CA LYS A 227 28.50 -4.05 -8.90
C LYS A 227 28.91 -4.13 -7.44
N ARG A 228 29.17 -5.34 -6.95
CA ARG A 228 29.80 -5.58 -5.65
C ARG A 228 31.19 -4.93 -5.61
N GLN A 229 32.05 -5.25 -6.57
CA GLN A 229 33.41 -4.73 -6.64
C GLN A 229 33.45 -3.21 -6.80
N GLU A 230 32.56 -2.66 -7.63
CA GLU A 230 32.37 -1.20 -7.77
C GLU A 230 32.04 -0.56 -6.43
N ALA A 231 31.01 -1.05 -5.74
CA ALA A 231 30.57 -0.51 -4.45
C ALA A 231 31.65 -0.62 -3.36
N LEU A 232 32.39 -1.74 -3.30
CA LEU A 232 33.50 -1.92 -2.37
C LEU A 232 34.67 -0.97 -2.69
N SER A 233 35.02 -0.79 -3.97
CA SER A 233 36.10 0.13 -4.38
C SER A 233 35.79 1.60 -4.09
N MET A 234 34.50 1.96 -4.08
CA MET A 234 34.00 3.29 -3.75
C MET A 234 33.81 3.51 -2.25
N ASP A 235 34.01 2.47 -1.43
CA ASP A 235 33.71 2.49 0.00
C ASP A 235 32.26 2.91 0.30
N LEU A 236 31.33 2.40 -0.52
CA LEU A 236 29.95 2.88 -0.55
C LEU A 236 29.22 2.66 0.78
N ALA A 237 29.62 1.65 1.57
CA ALA A 237 29.02 1.35 2.87
C ALA A 237 29.11 2.54 3.85
N HIS A 238 30.23 3.27 3.82
CA HIS A 238 30.52 4.41 4.68
C HIS A 238 30.05 5.76 4.11
N MET A 239 29.48 5.77 2.91
CA MET A 239 28.89 6.96 2.32
C MET A 239 27.56 7.34 2.96
N ASP A 240 27.17 8.61 2.82
CA ASP A 240 25.90 9.10 3.32
C ASP A 240 24.70 8.45 2.59
N LYS A 241 23.54 8.48 3.26
CA LYS A 241 22.29 7.87 2.78
C LYS A 241 21.86 8.36 1.40
N TYR A 242 22.07 9.64 1.08
CA TYR A 242 21.66 10.19 -0.21
C TYR A 242 22.52 9.62 -1.33
N SER A 243 23.84 9.56 -1.13
CA SER A 243 24.77 8.95 -2.07
C SER A 243 24.46 7.48 -2.33
N LYS A 244 24.28 6.67 -1.26
CA LYS A 244 23.88 5.25 -1.39
C LYS A 244 22.57 5.08 -2.15
N ARG A 245 21.55 5.88 -1.81
CA ARG A 245 20.24 5.83 -2.47
C ARG A 245 20.33 6.22 -3.95
N THR A 246 21.21 7.16 -4.28
CA THR A 246 21.41 7.59 -5.67
C THR A 246 22.09 6.48 -6.45
N TRP A 247 23.17 5.90 -5.92
CA TRP A 247 23.84 4.75 -6.53
C TRP A 247 22.87 3.60 -6.78
N TYR A 248 22.08 3.18 -5.77
CA TYR A 248 21.09 2.12 -5.92
C TYR A 248 20.07 2.36 -7.05
N LYS A 249 19.66 3.62 -7.26
CA LYS A 249 18.71 3.98 -8.32
C LYS A 249 19.31 3.94 -9.73
N GLU A 250 20.62 4.11 -9.82
CA GLU A 250 21.36 4.05 -11.08
C GLU A 250 21.73 2.61 -11.46
N GLN A 251 21.62 1.67 -10.52
CA GLN A 251 21.87 0.26 -10.78
C GLN A 251 20.63 -0.40 -11.39
N GLY A 252 20.79 -0.92 -12.59
CA GLY A 252 19.84 -1.81 -13.23
C GLY A 252 20.49 -2.51 -14.40
N LEU A 253 20.12 -3.76 -14.62
CA LEU A 253 20.46 -4.51 -15.83
C LEU A 253 19.18 -4.84 -16.57
N GLU A 254 18.99 -4.22 -17.73
CA GLU A 254 17.93 -4.57 -18.67
C GLU A 254 18.47 -5.61 -19.66
N THR A 255 17.80 -6.74 -19.78
CA THR A 255 18.18 -7.82 -20.70
C THR A 255 16.96 -8.62 -21.17
N VAL A 256 17.16 -9.63 -22.01
CA VAL A 256 16.12 -10.56 -22.45
C VAL A 256 16.38 -11.94 -21.85
N VAL A 257 15.39 -12.47 -21.13
CA VAL A 257 15.40 -13.83 -20.56
C VAL A 257 14.18 -14.57 -21.09
N ALA A 258 14.37 -15.79 -21.61
CA ALA A 258 13.33 -16.59 -22.25
C ALA A 258 12.43 -15.81 -23.22
N GLY A 259 13.02 -14.90 -24.01
CA GLY A 259 12.34 -14.14 -25.05
C GLY A 259 11.59 -12.88 -24.60
N ILE A 260 11.55 -12.57 -23.30
CA ILE A 260 10.88 -11.35 -22.79
C ILE A 260 11.85 -10.39 -22.07
N PRO A 261 11.60 -9.06 -22.11
CA PRO A 261 12.39 -8.09 -21.36
C PRO A 261 12.37 -8.37 -19.85
N HIS A 262 13.54 -8.25 -19.23
CA HIS A 262 13.77 -8.39 -17.80
C HIS A 262 14.61 -7.25 -17.27
N SER A 263 14.25 -6.80 -16.08
CA SER A 263 15.01 -5.84 -15.28
C SER A 263 15.51 -6.52 -14.01
N PHE A 264 16.82 -6.47 -13.77
CA PHE A 264 17.47 -6.93 -12.55
C PHE A 264 18.05 -5.74 -11.78
N GLY A 265 17.99 -5.82 -10.45
CA GLY A 265 18.57 -4.82 -9.56
C GLY A 265 18.59 -5.28 -8.11
N PHE A 266 18.85 -4.36 -7.19
CA PHE A 266 18.92 -4.70 -5.76
C PHE A 266 17.55 -4.85 -5.09
N GLY A 267 16.46 -4.56 -5.81
CA GLY A 267 15.09 -4.55 -5.28
C GLY A 267 14.19 -5.73 -5.71
N GLY A 268 14.65 -6.61 -6.60
CA GLY A 268 13.84 -7.70 -7.15
C GLY A 268 13.97 -7.82 -8.68
N VAL A 269 13.52 -8.97 -9.21
CA VAL A 269 13.45 -9.26 -10.64
C VAL A 269 12.06 -8.90 -11.15
N HIS A 270 12.00 -8.28 -12.33
CA HIS A 270 10.76 -8.04 -13.06
C HIS A 270 10.94 -8.45 -14.51
N GLY A 271 10.23 -9.49 -14.94
CA GLY A 271 10.13 -9.90 -16.33
C GLY A 271 8.68 -9.90 -16.78
N ALA A 272 8.38 -9.21 -17.88
CA ALA A 272 7.06 -9.26 -18.50
C ALA A 272 7.18 -8.97 -20.00
N THR A 273 6.23 -9.49 -20.77
CA THR A 273 6.11 -9.19 -22.20
C THR A 273 6.04 -7.68 -22.46
N ALA A 274 6.72 -7.22 -23.53
CA ALA A 274 6.75 -5.79 -23.89
C ALA A 274 5.38 -5.23 -24.30
N THR A 275 4.48 -6.12 -24.75
CA THR A 275 3.11 -5.81 -25.12
C THR A 275 2.13 -6.48 -24.17
N PRO A 276 0.94 -5.90 -23.97
CA PRO A 276 -0.14 -6.59 -23.27
C PRO A 276 -0.45 -7.94 -23.89
N ILE A 277 -0.84 -8.89 -23.06
CA ILE A 277 -1.20 -10.24 -23.49
C ILE A 277 -2.58 -10.63 -22.95
N HIS A 278 -3.27 -11.41 -23.77
CA HIS A 278 -4.39 -12.23 -23.38
C HIS A 278 -4.11 -13.63 -23.92
N LYS A 279 -3.98 -14.63 -23.03
CA LYS A 279 -3.59 -15.99 -23.42
C LYS A 279 -4.47 -17.04 -22.71
N THR A 280 -4.70 -18.14 -23.40
CA THR A 280 -5.39 -19.35 -22.92
C THR A 280 -4.54 -20.59 -23.23
N GLY A 281 -4.94 -21.74 -22.71
CA GLY A 281 -4.21 -23.02 -22.84
C GLY A 281 -3.56 -23.42 -21.53
N GLN A 282 -2.53 -24.27 -21.60
CA GLN A 282 -1.84 -24.78 -20.41
C GLN A 282 -0.88 -23.72 -19.85
N LEU A 283 -1.42 -22.90 -18.94
CA LEU A 283 -0.67 -21.89 -18.19
C LEU A 283 -0.41 -22.41 -16.78
N LEU A 284 0.82 -22.27 -16.31
CA LEU A 284 1.23 -22.65 -14.97
C LEU A 284 1.74 -21.43 -14.21
N HIS A 285 1.24 -21.25 -12.99
CA HIS A 285 1.86 -20.38 -12.00
C HIS A 285 2.77 -21.21 -11.12
N VAL A 286 4.07 -20.93 -11.21
CA VAL A 286 5.14 -21.58 -10.46
C VAL A 286 5.51 -20.65 -9.31
N ASP A 287 4.84 -20.83 -8.16
CA ASP A 287 5.00 -19.99 -6.96
C ASP A 287 6.06 -20.59 -6.02
N VAL A 288 6.97 -19.78 -5.48
CA VAL A 288 7.88 -20.26 -4.44
C VAL A 288 7.25 -20.04 -3.06
N ASN A 289 6.85 -21.13 -2.41
CA ASN A 289 6.08 -21.07 -1.18
C ASN A 289 6.88 -20.41 -0.03
N ASN A 290 6.40 -19.24 0.42
CA ASN A 290 7.04 -18.43 1.47
C ASN A 290 8.50 -18.10 1.15
N TYR A 291 8.76 -17.66 -0.07
CA TYR A 291 10.09 -17.61 -0.65
C TYR A 291 11.17 -17.00 0.25
N TYR A 292 11.04 -15.73 0.61
CA TYR A 292 12.03 -15.08 1.47
C TYR A 292 12.11 -15.72 2.85
N PRO A 293 10.99 -15.99 3.56
CA PRO A 293 11.07 -16.71 4.83
C PRO A 293 11.79 -18.06 4.78
N SER A 294 11.52 -18.91 3.78
CA SER A 294 12.18 -20.21 3.65
C SER A 294 13.66 -20.05 3.31
N MET A 295 14.01 -19.16 2.39
CA MET A 295 15.41 -18.87 2.03
C MET A 295 16.21 -18.29 3.20
N LEU A 296 15.62 -17.39 3.99
CA LEU A 296 16.27 -16.82 5.18
C LEU A 296 16.66 -17.89 6.19
N ILE A 297 15.83 -18.93 6.36
CA ILE A 297 16.12 -20.05 7.26
C ILE A 297 17.10 -21.01 6.59
N ALA A 298 16.81 -21.46 5.37
CA ALA A 298 17.61 -22.46 4.65
C ALA A 298 19.09 -22.07 4.55
N TRP A 299 19.38 -20.79 4.31
CA TRP A 299 20.73 -20.29 4.05
C TRP A 299 21.30 -19.44 5.20
N GLY A 300 20.66 -19.44 6.38
CA GLY A 300 21.17 -18.72 7.56
C GLY A 300 21.26 -17.20 7.35
N LEU A 301 20.29 -16.62 6.66
CA LEU A 301 20.26 -15.19 6.28
C LEU A 301 19.32 -14.34 7.16
N VAL A 302 18.69 -14.92 8.18
CA VAL A 302 18.02 -14.13 9.24
C VAL A 302 19.00 -13.06 9.77
N THR A 303 18.49 -11.86 10.09
CA THR A 303 19.32 -10.73 10.54
C THR A 303 20.32 -11.14 11.62
N ARG A 304 21.59 -10.76 11.43
CA ARG A 304 22.68 -11.03 12.40
C ARG A 304 22.52 -10.21 13.69
N ALA A 305 21.56 -9.29 13.74
CA ALA A 305 21.19 -8.55 14.93
C ALA A 305 20.28 -9.32 15.89
N ALA A 306 19.61 -10.38 15.42
CA ALA A 306 18.76 -11.24 16.24
C ALA A 306 19.58 -11.94 17.34
N THR A 307 18.95 -12.16 18.49
CA THR A 307 19.62 -12.78 19.66
C THR A 307 18.94 -14.07 20.11
N ASN A 308 17.92 -14.52 19.38
CA ASN A 308 17.18 -15.75 19.63
C ASN A 308 16.72 -16.40 18.30
N ASP A 309 16.22 -17.63 18.40
CA ASP A 309 15.78 -18.43 17.26
C ASP A 309 14.25 -18.34 17.02
N ASN A 310 13.63 -17.20 17.36
CA ASN A 310 12.18 -17.06 17.20
C ASN A 310 11.74 -17.04 15.74
N TYR A 311 12.60 -16.71 14.78
CA TYR A 311 12.21 -16.67 13.37
C TYR A 311 11.85 -18.05 12.81
N PRO A 312 12.69 -19.11 12.94
CA PRO A 312 12.27 -20.48 12.65
C PRO A 312 11.03 -20.94 13.41
N LEU A 313 10.89 -20.58 14.70
CA LEU A 313 9.70 -20.94 15.49
C LEU A 313 8.42 -20.33 14.91
N VAL A 314 8.46 -19.06 14.54
CA VAL A 314 7.35 -18.33 13.89
C VAL A 314 6.99 -18.99 12.57
N TYR A 315 7.99 -19.32 11.75
CA TYR A 315 7.81 -19.98 10.46
C TYR A 315 7.13 -21.35 10.62
N ASN A 316 7.66 -22.21 11.49
CA ASN A 316 7.12 -23.55 11.73
C ASN A 316 5.71 -23.52 12.32
N THR A 317 5.46 -22.58 13.25
CA THR A 317 4.13 -22.38 13.84
C THR A 317 3.11 -21.99 12.76
N ARG A 318 3.47 -21.06 11.87
CA ARG A 318 2.61 -20.69 10.74
C ARG A 318 2.36 -21.86 9.80
N LYS A 319 3.39 -22.62 9.44
CA LYS A 319 3.28 -23.79 8.56
C LYS A 319 2.29 -24.82 9.12
N ALA A 320 2.41 -25.16 10.41
CA ALA A 320 1.47 -26.05 11.08
C ALA A 320 0.02 -25.52 11.10
N MET A 321 -0.18 -24.20 11.22
CA MET A 321 -1.53 -23.59 11.11
C MET A 321 -2.07 -23.61 9.68
N LYS A 322 -1.21 -23.43 8.68
CA LYS A 322 -1.56 -23.51 7.26
C LYS A 322 -1.97 -24.93 6.86
N GLU A 323 -1.28 -25.96 7.37
CA GLU A 323 -1.65 -27.36 7.19
C GLU A 323 -3.06 -27.65 7.76
N LYS A 324 -3.36 -27.16 8.96
CA LYS A 324 -4.71 -27.26 9.56
C LYS A 324 -5.77 -26.52 8.72
N GLN A 325 -5.41 -25.36 8.15
CA GLN A 325 -6.28 -24.64 7.23
C GLN A 325 -6.58 -25.46 5.97
N ILE A 326 -5.57 -26.11 5.37
CA ILE A 326 -5.71 -26.93 4.17
C ILE A 326 -6.54 -28.18 4.48
N ALA A 327 -6.27 -28.88 5.58
CA ALA A 327 -7.07 -30.01 6.03
C ALA A 327 -8.55 -29.62 6.22
N ALA A 328 -8.83 -28.45 6.81
CA ALA A 328 -10.19 -27.93 6.93
C ALA A 328 -10.83 -27.58 5.57
N LYS A 329 -10.04 -27.08 4.60
CA LYS A 329 -10.51 -26.81 3.23
C LYS A 329 -10.92 -28.12 2.55
N ASN A 330 -10.07 -29.14 2.64
CA ASN A 330 -10.32 -30.46 2.06
C ASN A 330 -11.54 -31.15 2.69
N ALA A 331 -11.77 -30.91 3.99
CA ALA A 331 -12.97 -31.36 4.69
C ALA A 331 -14.22 -30.49 4.45
N GLY A 332 -14.14 -29.44 3.62
CA GLY A 332 -15.26 -28.53 3.35
C GLY A 332 -15.68 -27.63 4.53
N ASN A 333 -14.89 -27.58 5.61
CA ASN A 333 -15.22 -26.84 6.82
C ASN A 333 -14.82 -25.36 6.72
N LYS A 334 -15.67 -24.57 6.05
CA LYS A 334 -15.44 -23.13 5.82
C LYS A 334 -15.20 -22.33 7.10
N LYS A 335 -15.82 -22.71 8.23
CA LYS A 335 -15.66 -22.02 9.52
C LYS A 335 -14.24 -22.21 10.06
N GLU A 336 -13.74 -23.43 10.07
CA GLU A 336 -12.36 -23.72 10.50
C GLU A 336 -11.33 -23.13 9.53
N VAL A 337 -11.58 -23.14 8.22
CA VAL A 337 -10.72 -22.44 7.25
C VAL A 337 -10.56 -20.96 7.61
N LYS A 338 -11.66 -20.26 7.89
CA LYS A 338 -11.63 -18.84 8.28
C LYS A 338 -10.89 -18.64 9.61
N ARG A 339 -11.10 -19.54 10.57
CA ARG A 339 -10.42 -19.51 11.88
C ARG A 339 -8.91 -19.65 11.73
N TRP A 340 -8.41 -20.67 11.02
CA TRP A 340 -6.98 -20.89 10.83
C TRP A 340 -6.34 -19.83 9.93
N LYS A 341 -7.08 -19.29 8.96
CA LYS A 341 -6.63 -18.12 8.18
C LYS A 341 -6.39 -16.89 9.06
N LYS A 342 -7.28 -16.64 10.04
CA LYS A 342 -7.10 -15.54 11.01
C LYS A 342 -5.99 -15.81 12.02
N ALA A 343 -5.91 -17.04 12.54
CA ALA A 343 -4.94 -17.41 13.57
C ALA A 343 -3.47 -17.32 13.08
N GLN A 344 -3.21 -17.62 11.81
CA GLN A 344 -1.84 -17.58 11.26
C GLN A 344 -1.39 -16.17 10.83
N LEU A 345 -2.30 -15.18 10.79
CA LEU A 345 -2.03 -13.85 10.27
C LEU A 345 -0.87 -13.12 11.01
N PRO A 346 -0.79 -13.14 12.35
CA PRO A 346 0.31 -12.52 13.09
C PRO A 346 1.68 -13.03 12.63
N TYR A 347 1.81 -14.35 12.49
CA TYR A 347 3.03 -15.00 12.04
C TYR A 347 3.36 -14.66 10.59
N LYS A 348 2.37 -14.61 9.69
CA LYS A 348 2.59 -14.21 8.29
C LYS A 348 3.16 -12.80 8.20
N LYS A 349 2.58 -11.86 8.96
CA LYS A 349 3.02 -10.46 8.98
C LYS A 349 4.46 -10.33 9.49
N MET A 350 4.81 -11.02 10.57
CA MET A 350 6.18 -10.98 11.11
C MET A 350 7.23 -11.50 10.12
N LEU A 351 6.96 -12.64 9.47
CA LEU A 351 7.89 -13.22 8.50
C LEU A 351 8.16 -12.25 7.34
N ASN A 352 7.09 -11.66 6.78
CA ASN A 352 7.21 -10.72 5.67
C ASN A 352 7.85 -9.38 6.10
N ALA A 353 7.65 -8.95 7.34
CA ALA A 353 8.15 -7.67 7.84
C ALA A 353 9.69 -7.65 8.02
N LEU A 354 10.33 -8.81 8.29
CA LEU A 354 11.78 -8.86 8.52
C LEU A 354 12.59 -8.39 7.31
N SER A 355 12.17 -8.77 6.10
CA SER A 355 12.85 -8.37 4.85
C SER A 355 13.04 -6.85 4.77
N GLY A 356 11.96 -6.08 4.93
CA GLY A 356 12.02 -4.62 4.94
C GLY A 356 12.76 -4.06 6.16
N ALA A 357 12.63 -4.70 7.32
CA ALA A 357 13.31 -4.28 8.55
C ALA A 357 14.85 -4.33 8.42
N MET A 358 15.38 -5.30 7.67
CA MET A 358 16.83 -5.42 7.43
C MET A 358 17.41 -4.29 6.57
N LYS A 359 16.59 -3.53 5.84
CA LYS A 359 17.03 -2.39 5.02
C LYS A 359 16.67 -1.02 5.62
N ASP A 360 15.99 -1.00 6.76
CA ASP A 360 15.65 0.23 7.49
C ASP A 360 16.71 0.55 8.56
N GLU A 361 17.57 1.54 8.30
CA GLU A 361 18.66 2.01 9.18
C GLU A 361 18.21 2.40 10.61
N THR A 362 16.91 2.68 10.78
CA THR A 362 16.32 3.04 12.08
C THR A 362 15.81 1.83 12.87
N ASN A 363 15.69 0.67 12.22
CA ASN A 363 15.20 -0.56 12.82
C ASN A 363 16.33 -1.32 13.52
N ALA A 364 16.03 -1.97 14.64
CA ALA A 364 17.01 -2.80 15.35
C ALA A 364 17.42 -4.06 14.58
N ALA A 365 16.61 -4.52 13.62
CA ALA A 365 16.91 -5.64 12.73
C ALA A 365 17.73 -5.24 11.49
N TYR A 366 18.14 -3.98 11.35
CA TYR A 366 18.93 -3.48 10.22
C TYR A 366 20.15 -4.36 9.97
N ASP A 367 20.20 -4.99 8.80
CA ASP A 367 21.28 -5.86 8.34
C ASP A 367 21.29 -5.83 6.79
N PRO A 368 21.84 -4.76 6.21
CA PRO A 368 21.69 -4.50 4.78
C PRO A 368 22.46 -5.50 3.92
N ARG A 369 23.51 -6.15 4.46
CA ARG A 369 24.22 -7.25 3.80
C ARG A 369 23.33 -8.47 3.63
N ASN A 370 22.72 -8.96 4.71
CA ASN A 370 21.82 -10.12 4.64
C ASN A 370 20.58 -9.83 3.78
N ASN A 371 20.07 -8.58 3.81
CA ASN A 371 19.04 -8.15 2.87
C ASN A 371 19.51 -8.22 1.40
N ASN A 372 20.70 -7.69 1.08
CA ASN A 372 21.27 -7.78 -0.26
C ASN A 372 21.48 -9.25 -0.69
N CYS A 373 22.03 -10.10 0.19
CA CYS A 373 22.17 -11.54 -0.08
C CYS A 373 20.82 -12.19 -0.40
N MET A 374 19.78 -11.92 0.39
CA MET A 374 18.44 -12.43 0.18
C MET A 374 17.86 -11.94 -1.17
N CYS A 375 17.83 -10.63 -1.41
CA CYS A 375 17.23 -10.06 -2.62
C CYS A 375 17.95 -10.48 -3.90
N ILE A 376 19.28 -10.52 -3.91
CA ILE A 376 20.07 -10.86 -5.11
C ILE A 376 19.96 -12.35 -5.41
N ASN A 377 20.16 -13.21 -4.41
CA ASN A 377 20.09 -14.65 -4.64
C ASN A 377 18.66 -15.09 -4.97
N GLY A 378 17.63 -14.50 -4.36
CA GLY A 378 16.25 -14.82 -4.72
C GLY A 378 15.94 -14.56 -6.20
N GLN A 379 16.50 -13.50 -6.79
CA GLN A 379 16.35 -13.23 -8.22
C GLN A 379 17.16 -14.19 -9.10
N LEU A 380 18.40 -14.50 -8.69
CA LEU A 380 19.27 -15.41 -9.45
C LEU A 380 18.76 -16.85 -9.40
N MET A 381 18.14 -17.27 -8.30
CA MET A 381 17.51 -18.58 -8.17
C MET A 381 16.27 -18.71 -9.07
N LEU A 382 15.48 -17.65 -9.24
CA LEU A 382 14.37 -17.62 -10.21
C LEU A 382 14.86 -17.58 -11.65
N LEU A 383 15.93 -16.81 -11.93
CA LEU A 383 16.59 -16.81 -13.23
C LEU A 383 17.15 -18.20 -13.58
N ASP A 384 17.72 -18.89 -12.60
CA ASP A 384 18.19 -20.27 -12.74
C ASP A 384 17.05 -21.21 -13.10
N LEU A 385 15.91 -21.11 -12.42
CA LEU A 385 14.72 -21.90 -12.76
C LEU A 385 14.25 -21.62 -14.19
N ILE A 386 14.14 -20.35 -14.59
CA ILE A 386 13.75 -19.97 -15.96
C ILE A 386 14.72 -20.58 -16.98
N GLU A 387 16.03 -20.48 -16.75
CA GLU A 387 17.05 -21.02 -17.67
C GLU A 387 16.90 -22.52 -17.90
N HIS A 388 16.61 -23.28 -16.84
CA HIS A 388 16.42 -24.73 -16.94
C HIS A 388 15.10 -25.08 -17.62
N LEU A 389 14.02 -24.32 -17.39
CA LEU A 389 12.72 -24.54 -18.03
C LEU A 389 12.72 -24.30 -19.54
N GLU A 390 13.64 -23.47 -20.07
CA GLU A 390 13.73 -23.18 -21.51
C GLU A 390 14.00 -24.41 -22.40
N VAL A 391 14.44 -25.53 -21.83
CA VAL A 391 14.64 -26.78 -22.59
C VAL A 391 13.34 -27.47 -22.97
N VAL A 392 12.23 -27.13 -22.30
CA VAL A 392 10.91 -27.71 -22.56
C VAL A 392 10.42 -27.23 -23.93
N PRO A 393 10.16 -28.14 -24.90
CA PRO A 393 9.70 -27.74 -26.23
C PRO A 393 8.40 -26.92 -26.15
N GLY A 394 8.40 -25.74 -26.78
CA GLY A 394 7.24 -24.84 -26.77
C GLY A 394 7.08 -24.01 -25.49
N PHE A 395 8.05 -24.05 -24.57
CA PHE A 395 8.06 -23.18 -23.40
C PHE A 395 7.99 -21.69 -23.78
N GLU A 396 7.11 -20.97 -23.10
CA GLU A 396 7.06 -19.51 -23.14
C GLU A 396 6.97 -18.96 -21.72
N LEU A 397 7.87 -18.04 -21.39
CA LEU A 397 7.76 -17.26 -20.17
C LEU A 397 6.77 -16.10 -20.40
N ILE A 398 5.74 -16.05 -19.56
CA ILE A 398 4.73 -14.99 -19.59
C ILE A 398 5.15 -13.83 -18.67
N GLN A 399 5.58 -14.17 -17.47
CA GLN A 399 5.99 -13.21 -16.45
C GLN A 399 6.92 -13.86 -15.43
N SER A 400 7.85 -13.08 -14.89
CA SER A 400 8.58 -13.38 -13.66
C SER A 400 8.47 -12.17 -12.72
N ASN A 401 8.21 -12.44 -11.44
CA ASN A 401 8.28 -11.43 -10.40
C ASN A 401 9.18 -11.92 -9.26
N THR A 402 9.16 -11.25 -8.11
CA THR A 402 10.09 -11.55 -7.02
C THR A 402 9.79 -12.86 -6.30
N ASP A 403 8.60 -13.44 -6.48
CA ASP A 403 8.09 -14.58 -5.71
C ASP A 403 7.73 -15.80 -6.58
N GLY A 404 7.67 -15.66 -7.91
CA GLY A 404 7.31 -16.77 -8.80
C GLY A 404 7.29 -16.42 -10.29
N LEU A 405 6.88 -17.41 -11.09
CA LEU A 405 6.82 -17.36 -12.55
C LEU A 405 5.39 -17.65 -13.04
N ILE A 406 5.04 -17.09 -14.19
CA ILE A 406 3.90 -17.55 -15.00
C ILE A 406 4.47 -18.01 -16.32
N ILE A 407 4.18 -19.25 -16.68
CA ILE A 407 4.69 -19.89 -17.89
C ILE A 407 3.53 -20.46 -18.71
N TRP A 408 3.76 -20.60 -20.00
CA TRP A 408 2.91 -21.36 -20.91
C TRP A 408 3.72 -22.51 -21.47
N ILE A 409 3.11 -23.69 -21.55
CA ILE A 409 3.69 -24.87 -22.18
C ILE A 409 2.66 -25.51 -23.11
N PRO A 410 3.09 -26.37 -24.05
CA PRO A 410 2.16 -27.24 -24.75
C PRO A 410 1.36 -28.10 -23.76
N ASP A 411 0.08 -28.31 -24.06
CA ASP A 411 -0.82 -29.14 -23.26
C ASP A 411 -0.57 -30.63 -23.57
N THR A 412 0.58 -31.14 -23.12
CA THR A 412 0.97 -32.55 -23.23
C THR A 412 1.59 -33.04 -21.92
N ASP A 413 1.41 -34.33 -21.62
CA ASP A 413 1.98 -34.95 -20.43
C ASP A 413 3.51 -34.83 -20.42
N GLU A 414 4.17 -34.98 -21.58
CA GLU A 414 5.63 -34.88 -21.67
C GLU A 414 6.14 -33.48 -21.32
N ALA A 415 5.47 -32.42 -21.78
CA ALA A 415 5.86 -31.05 -21.44
C ALA A 415 5.65 -30.77 -19.94
N PHE A 416 4.55 -31.26 -19.37
CA PHE A 416 4.26 -31.11 -17.95
C PHE A 416 5.25 -31.88 -17.07
N GLU A 417 5.53 -33.15 -17.38
CA GLU A 417 6.51 -33.98 -16.66
C GLU A 417 7.91 -33.37 -16.69
N MET A 418 8.34 -32.81 -17.84
CA MET A 418 9.62 -32.10 -17.90
C MET A 418 9.65 -30.87 -16.98
N VAL A 419 8.57 -30.10 -16.91
CA VAL A 419 8.47 -28.95 -15.98
C VAL A 419 8.52 -29.43 -14.53
N ASP A 420 7.78 -30.48 -14.18
CA ASP A 420 7.72 -31.04 -12.83
C ASP A 420 9.10 -31.56 -12.38
N ASP A 421 9.79 -32.32 -13.23
CA ASP A 421 11.15 -32.83 -12.96
C ASP A 421 12.16 -31.69 -12.73
N ILE A 422 12.10 -30.64 -13.55
CA ILE A 422 12.98 -29.46 -13.42
C ILE A 422 12.65 -28.71 -12.12
N CYS A 423 11.37 -28.51 -11.81
CA CYS A 423 10.94 -27.88 -10.58
C CYS A 423 11.43 -28.67 -9.37
N TRP A 424 11.25 -29.99 -9.37
CA TRP A 424 11.68 -30.87 -8.28
C TRP A 424 13.20 -30.85 -8.09
N GLU A 425 13.99 -30.93 -9.17
CA GLU A 425 15.45 -30.82 -9.10
C GLU A 425 15.87 -29.47 -8.48
N TRP A 426 15.24 -28.38 -8.92
CA TRP A 426 15.50 -27.05 -8.38
C TRP A 426 15.16 -26.97 -6.89
N GLU A 427 14.04 -27.55 -6.44
CA GLU A 427 13.67 -27.62 -5.03
C GLU A 427 14.72 -28.36 -4.20
N GLN A 428 15.21 -29.51 -4.68
CA GLN A 428 16.24 -30.29 -3.98
C GLN A 428 17.54 -29.49 -3.84
N ARG A 429 17.94 -28.80 -4.91
CA ARG A 429 19.18 -28.03 -4.96
C ARG A 429 19.12 -26.74 -4.14
N CYS A 430 17.95 -26.10 -4.07
CA CYS A 430 17.76 -24.83 -3.36
C CYS A 430 17.45 -25.02 -1.87
N SER A 431 16.93 -26.19 -1.48
CA SER A 431 16.66 -26.56 -0.09
C SER A 431 17.92 -26.92 0.68
N THR A 432 17.86 -26.82 2.00
CA THR A 432 18.90 -27.31 2.92
C THR A 432 18.28 -28.10 4.06
N ASP A 433 19.11 -28.76 4.88
CA ASP A 433 18.66 -29.45 6.09
C ASP A 433 17.94 -28.52 7.10
N GLN A 434 18.14 -27.20 6.99
CA GLN A 434 17.51 -26.22 7.89
C GLN A 434 16.07 -25.86 7.46
N CYS A 435 15.81 -25.79 6.15
CA CYS A 435 14.48 -25.50 5.62
C CYS A 435 14.38 -25.89 4.14
N SER A 436 13.24 -26.48 3.78
CA SER A 436 12.88 -26.71 2.38
C SER A 436 12.40 -25.42 1.71
N ILE A 437 12.82 -25.21 0.47
CA ILE A 437 12.30 -24.19 -0.45
C ILE A 437 11.54 -24.94 -1.53
N LEU A 438 10.22 -24.83 -1.52
CA LEU A 438 9.31 -25.65 -2.33
C LEU A 438 8.50 -24.77 -3.27
N LEU A 439 8.20 -25.32 -4.45
CA LEU A 439 7.36 -24.75 -5.49
C LEU A 439 5.92 -25.26 -5.37
N GLU A 440 4.95 -24.40 -5.65
CA GLU A 440 3.56 -24.77 -5.87
C GLU A 440 3.22 -24.51 -7.34
N LEU A 441 2.65 -25.52 -8.02
CA LEU A 441 2.22 -25.43 -9.42
C LEU A 441 0.71 -25.29 -9.50
N ASP A 442 0.24 -24.08 -9.81
CA ASP A 442 -1.19 -23.79 -10.01
C ASP A 442 -1.53 -23.72 -11.50
N ASN A 443 -2.62 -24.38 -11.89
CA ASN A 443 -3.11 -24.36 -13.27
C ASN A 443 -4.01 -23.14 -13.53
N ILE A 444 -3.65 -22.36 -14.54
CA ILE A 444 -4.38 -21.19 -15.02
C ILE A 444 -5.06 -21.53 -16.34
N SER A 445 -6.35 -21.19 -16.45
CA SER A 445 -7.11 -21.35 -17.70
C SER A 445 -6.96 -20.18 -18.68
N GLU A 446 -6.85 -18.96 -18.15
CA GLU A 446 -6.86 -17.72 -18.92
C GLU A 446 -6.16 -16.61 -18.14
N ILE A 447 -5.30 -15.85 -18.82
CA ILE A 447 -4.60 -14.69 -18.25
C ILE A 447 -4.79 -13.44 -19.12
N TYR A 448 -4.99 -12.31 -18.46
CA TYR A 448 -5.01 -10.97 -19.01
C TYR A 448 -3.92 -10.16 -18.31
N GLN A 449 -2.90 -9.72 -19.03
CA GLN A 449 -1.75 -9.02 -18.43
C GLN A 449 -1.41 -7.76 -19.22
N LYS A 450 -1.35 -6.65 -18.50
CA LYS A 450 -0.88 -5.35 -19.00
C LYS A 450 0.62 -5.20 -18.80
N ASP A 451 1.08 -5.52 -17.59
CA ASP A 451 2.48 -5.50 -17.15
C ASP A 451 2.63 -6.36 -15.88
N VAL A 452 3.87 -6.51 -15.38
CA VAL A 452 4.20 -7.35 -14.21
C VAL A 452 3.39 -7.04 -12.95
N ASN A 453 2.87 -5.81 -12.83
CA ASN A 453 2.13 -5.33 -11.67
C ASN A 453 0.64 -5.15 -11.95
N ASN A 454 0.17 -5.49 -13.15
CA ASN A 454 -1.22 -5.32 -13.57
C ASN A 454 -1.66 -6.51 -14.42
N TYR A 455 -2.24 -7.51 -13.78
CA TYR A 455 -2.76 -8.71 -14.43
C TYR A 455 -3.95 -9.32 -13.67
N LEU A 456 -4.72 -10.12 -14.37
CA LEU A 456 -5.79 -10.94 -13.84
C LEU A 456 -5.68 -12.33 -14.48
N TRP A 457 -5.79 -13.38 -13.67
CA TRP A 457 -5.93 -14.73 -14.21
C TRP A 457 -7.12 -15.46 -13.60
N VAL A 458 -7.63 -16.43 -14.35
CA VAL A 458 -8.71 -17.34 -13.95
C VAL A 458 -8.12 -18.75 -13.85
N GLY A 459 -8.17 -19.34 -12.67
CA GLY A 459 -7.75 -20.72 -12.42
C GLY A 459 -8.74 -21.74 -12.99
N VAL A 460 -8.30 -22.98 -13.15
CA VAL A 460 -9.15 -24.09 -13.65
C VAL A 460 -10.35 -24.40 -12.75
N ASP A 461 -10.27 -24.04 -11.46
CA ASP A 461 -11.35 -24.18 -10.48
C ASP A 461 -12.33 -22.97 -10.48
N GLY A 462 -12.10 -21.99 -11.35
CA GLY A 462 -12.84 -20.73 -11.40
C GLY A 462 -12.36 -19.68 -10.39
N GLY A 463 -11.31 -19.95 -9.62
CA GLY A 463 -10.63 -18.97 -8.79
C GLY A 463 -10.08 -17.82 -9.62
N VAL A 464 -10.05 -16.60 -9.07
CA VAL A 464 -9.60 -15.41 -9.79
C VAL A 464 -8.55 -14.67 -8.97
N GLU A 465 -7.35 -14.53 -9.52
CA GLU A 465 -6.30 -13.68 -8.96
C GLU A 465 -6.28 -12.32 -9.66
N ARG A 466 -6.13 -11.25 -8.90
CA ARG A 466 -6.31 -9.87 -9.38
C ARG A 466 -5.24 -8.95 -8.82
N ILE A 467 -4.25 -8.61 -9.64
CA ILE A 467 -3.12 -7.77 -9.23
C ILE A 467 -3.11 -6.45 -10.04
N GLY A 468 -2.87 -5.35 -9.33
CA GLY A 468 -2.73 -4.02 -9.93
C GLY A 468 -3.97 -3.15 -9.82
N ALA A 469 -3.76 -1.84 -9.94
CA ALA A 469 -4.75 -0.82 -9.58
C ALA A 469 -6.08 -0.92 -10.35
N TYR A 470 -6.05 -1.48 -11.56
CA TYR A 470 -7.23 -1.55 -12.45
C TYR A 470 -8.12 -2.77 -12.23
N VAL A 471 -7.61 -3.83 -11.62
CA VAL A 471 -8.34 -5.10 -11.44
C VAL A 471 -8.37 -5.56 -9.98
N LYS A 472 -7.53 -4.99 -9.10
CA LYS A 472 -7.52 -5.30 -7.67
C LYS A 472 -8.93 -5.21 -7.08
N GLU A 473 -9.17 -6.06 -6.10
CA GLU A 473 -10.33 -5.92 -5.23
C GLU A 473 -10.22 -4.61 -4.45
N LEU A 474 -11.25 -3.79 -4.56
CA LEU A 474 -11.34 -2.53 -3.84
C LEU A 474 -11.97 -2.78 -2.47
N SER A 475 -11.49 -2.03 -1.47
CA SER A 475 -12.07 -2.01 -0.13
C SER A 475 -12.82 -0.69 0.09
N ALA A 476 -13.60 -0.59 1.17
CA ALA A 476 -14.30 0.64 1.50
C ALA A 476 -13.35 1.84 1.72
N VAL A 477 -12.10 1.57 2.09
CA VAL A 477 -11.02 2.55 2.31
C VAL A 477 -10.06 2.67 1.12
N ASP A 478 -10.44 2.14 -0.04
CA ASP A 478 -9.70 2.17 -1.31
C ASP A 478 -10.72 2.09 -2.46
N ASN A 479 -11.61 3.08 -2.52
CA ASN A 479 -12.83 3.05 -3.34
C ASN A 479 -12.84 4.19 -4.36
N ASP A 480 -11.83 4.20 -5.23
CA ASP A 480 -11.62 5.20 -6.28
C ASP A 480 -11.98 4.65 -7.66
N LEU A 481 -12.94 5.27 -8.34
CA LEU A 481 -13.51 4.82 -9.62
C LEU A 481 -13.89 3.32 -9.65
N PRO A 482 -14.57 2.78 -8.62
CA PRO A 482 -14.78 1.34 -8.47
C PRO A 482 -15.59 0.71 -9.61
N ILE A 483 -16.46 1.47 -10.28
CA ILE A 483 -17.21 0.99 -11.45
C ILE A 483 -16.28 0.50 -12.58
N LEU A 484 -15.11 1.11 -12.74
CA LEU A 484 -14.16 0.71 -13.77
C LEU A 484 -13.54 -0.65 -13.44
N ASN A 485 -13.10 -0.85 -12.19
CA ASN A 485 -12.56 -2.14 -11.75
C ASN A 485 -13.61 -3.23 -11.88
N LYS A 486 -14.85 -2.95 -11.46
CA LYS A 486 -15.97 -3.88 -11.62
C LYS A 486 -16.21 -4.24 -13.08
N ALA A 487 -16.31 -3.26 -13.98
CA ALA A 487 -16.57 -3.49 -15.39
C ALA A 487 -15.44 -4.26 -16.09
N LEU A 488 -14.18 -3.99 -15.75
CA LEU A 488 -13.01 -4.72 -16.24
C LEU A 488 -13.05 -6.19 -15.82
N VAL A 489 -13.26 -6.46 -14.53
CA VAL A 489 -13.29 -7.81 -13.97
C VAL A 489 -14.50 -8.59 -14.49
N ASP A 490 -15.69 -7.99 -14.52
CA ASP A 490 -16.90 -8.65 -15.04
C ASP A 490 -16.76 -9.00 -16.53
N TYR A 491 -16.07 -8.15 -17.31
CA TYR A 491 -15.72 -8.48 -18.69
C TYR A 491 -14.73 -9.65 -18.77
N MET A 492 -13.59 -9.57 -18.07
CA MET A 492 -12.53 -10.58 -18.18
C MET A 492 -12.98 -11.95 -17.67
N VAL A 493 -13.74 -12.00 -16.57
CA VAL A 493 -14.15 -13.24 -15.90
C VAL A 493 -15.48 -13.77 -16.43
N LYS A 494 -16.48 -12.91 -16.61
CA LYS A 494 -17.87 -13.32 -16.94
C LYS A 494 -18.28 -12.99 -18.37
N LYS A 495 -17.37 -12.37 -19.15
CA LYS A 495 -17.62 -11.89 -20.52
C LYS A 495 -18.81 -10.91 -20.61
N THR A 496 -19.12 -10.21 -19.51
CA THR A 496 -20.18 -9.20 -19.49
C THR A 496 -19.68 -7.91 -20.15
N PRO A 497 -20.37 -7.35 -21.17
CA PRO A 497 -19.97 -6.09 -21.78
C PRO A 497 -19.85 -4.95 -20.76
N VAL A 498 -18.86 -4.08 -20.93
CA VAL A 498 -18.61 -2.98 -19.99
C VAL A 498 -19.79 -2.01 -19.93
N GLU A 499 -20.46 -1.80 -21.06
CA GLU A 499 -21.67 -0.99 -21.18
C GLU A 499 -22.79 -1.52 -20.31
N GLN A 500 -22.98 -2.84 -20.28
CA GLN A 500 -24.00 -3.46 -19.45
C GLN A 500 -23.70 -3.20 -17.97
N THR A 501 -22.47 -3.47 -17.54
CA THR A 501 -22.06 -3.26 -16.13
C THR A 501 -22.21 -1.81 -15.71
N ILE A 502 -21.78 -0.87 -16.55
CA ILE A 502 -21.80 0.55 -16.24
C ILE A 502 -23.23 1.10 -16.28
N ASN A 503 -24.03 0.79 -17.29
CA ASN A 503 -25.37 1.36 -17.45
C ASN A 503 -26.39 0.79 -16.45
N GLN A 504 -26.17 -0.41 -15.91
CA GLN A 504 -27.04 -1.03 -14.91
C GLN A 504 -26.71 -0.60 -13.46
N CYS A 505 -25.62 0.13 -13.22
CA CYS A 505 -25.24 0.60 -11.89
C CYS A 505 -25.87 1.96 -11.58
N ASP A 506 -26.70 2.05 -10.54
CA ASP A 506 -27.37 3.31 -10.13
C ASP A 506 -26.78 3.93 -8.85
N ASP A 507 -25.77 3.32 -8.23
CA ASP A 507 -25.16 3.87 -7.02
C ASP A 507 -24.09 4.92 -7.37
N LEU A 508 -24.26 6.16 -6.89
CA LEU A 508 -23.36 7.27 -7.23
C LEU A 508 -21.93 7.02 -6.72
N ILE A 509 -21.78 6.43 -5.54
CA ILE A 509 -20.47 6.09 -4.95
C ILE A 509 -19.62 5.24 -5.91
N MET A 510 -20.24 4.45 -6.79
CA MET A 510 -19.50 3.61 -7.74
C MET A 510 -18.74 4.42 -8.80
N PHE A 511 -19.13 5.67 -9.02
CA PHE A 511 -18.59 6.55 -10.06
C PHE A 511 -17.60 7.58 -9.52
N GLN A 512 -17.35 7.60 -8.21
CA GLN A 512 -16.58 8.67 -7.59
C GLN A 512 -15.10 8.62 -7.97
N LYS A 513 -14.51 9.78 -8.28
CA LYS A 513 -13.06 9.99 -8.31
C LYS A 513 -12.69 10.89 -7.14
N ILE A 514 -11.82 10.42 -6.25
CA ILE A 514 -11.28 11.25 -5.18
C ILE A 514 -9.95 11.87 -5.62
N VAL A 515 -9.83 13.19 -5.47
CA VAL A 515 -8.61 13.94 -5.75
C VAL A 515 -8.22 14.81 -4.57
N LYS A 516 -6.91 14.96 -4.37
CA LYS A 516 -6.33 15.76 -3.29
C LYS A 516 -5.33 16.78 -3.83
N LEU A 517 -5.45 18.03 -3.41
CA LEU A 517 -4.48 19.08 -3.65
C LEU A 517 -3.21 18.80 -2.83
N SER A 518 -2.09 18.57 -3.53
CA SER A 518 -0.78 18.44 -2.87
C SER A 518 -0.22 19.81 -2.51
N ASP A 519 0.66 19.88 -1.52
CA ASP A 519 1.33 21.12 -1.09
C ASP A 519 2.22 21.78 -2.16
N LYS A 520 2.38 21.15 -3.34
CA LYS A 520 3.03 21.75 -4.50
C LYS A 520 2.15 22.79 -5.22
N TYR A 521 0.86 22.90 -4.89
CA TYR A 521 -0.13 23.76 -5.53
C TYR A 521 -0.86 24.58 -4.47
N ASP A 522 -1.38 25.74 -4.87
CA ASP A 522 -1.86 26.78 -3.97
C ASP A 522 -3.38 26.77 -3.77
N TRP A 523 -4.16 26.43 -4.81
CA TRP A 523 -5.62 26.31 -4.74
C TRP A 523 -6.19 25.44 -5.87
N VAL A 524 -7.52 25.19 -5.81
CA VAL A 524 -8.30 24.52 -6.84
C VAL A 524 -9.25 25.49 -7.54
N GLU A 525 -9.38 25.36 -8.85
CA GLU A 525 -10.35 26.06 -9.69
C GLU A 525 -11.29 25.04 -10.34
N HIS A 526 -12.60 25.31 -10.35
CA HIS A 526 -13.55 24.58 -11.18
C HIS A 526 -14.07 25.51 -12.27
N GLU A 527 -13.78 25.16 -13.51
CA GLU A 527 -14.31 25.86 -14.67
C GLU A 527 -15.81 25.54 -14.84
N HIS A 528 -16.61 26.56 -15.15
CA HIS A 528 -18.04 26.40 -15.42
C HIS A 528 -18.52 27.43 -16.45
N CYS A 529 -19.83 27.48 -16.73
CA CYS A 529 -20.52 28.29 -17.74
C CYS A 529 -20.48 27.74 -19.18
N ASN A 530 -21.16 28.42 -20.12
CA ASN A 530 -21.16 28.05 -21.52
C ASN A 530 -19.74 28.23 -22.12
N PRO A 531 -19.09 27.15 -22.59
CA PRO A 531 -17.73 27.26 -23.09
C PRO A 531 -17.68 27.99 -24.44
N VAL A 532 -16.60 28.74 -24.63
CA VAL A 532 -16.18 29.19 -25.96
C VAL A 532 -15.45 28.03 -26.65
N ILE A 533 -16.04 27.53 -27.74
CA ILE A 533 -15.52 26.39 -28.48
C ILE A 533 -14.68 26.89 -29.65
N SER A 534 -13.44 26.40 -29.73
CA SER A 534 -12.57 26.64 -30.88
C SER A 534 -11.99 25.33 -31.41
N HIS A 535 -11.58 25.33 -32.69
CA HIS A 535 -10.95 24.18 -33.31
C HIS A 535 -9.52 24.51 -33.68
N THR A 536 -8.58 23.67 -33.27
CA THR A 536 -7.14 23.89 -33.48
C THR A 536 -6.49 22.68 -34.14
N GLY A 537 -5.40 22.90 -34.88
CA GLY A 537 -4.67 21.85 -35.61
C GLY A 537 -5.02 21.80 -37.09
N LYS A 538 -4.11 21.22 -37.89
CA LYS A 538 -4.24 21.13 -39.36
C LYS A 538 -4.49 19.71 -39.88
N ARG A 539 -3.96 18.68 -39.20
CA ARG A 539 -4.09 17.26 -39.56
C ARG A 539 -4.99 16.48 -38.61
N VAL A 540 -4.91 16.81 -37.33
CA VAL A 540 -5.83 16.32 -36.29
C VAL A 540 -6.52 17.56 -35.73
N ILE A 541 -7.80 17.74 -36.08
CA ILE A 541 -8.60 18.84 -35.55
C ILE A 541 -8.91 18.51 -34.09
N LYS A 542 -8.48 19.38 -33.17
CA LYS A 542 -8.78 19.30 -31.74
C LYS A 542 -9.80 20.37 -31.39
N THR A 543 -10.90 19.95 -30.81
CA THR A 543 -11.86 20.86 -30.16
C THR A 543 -11.28 21.32 -28.83
N VAL A 544 -11.27 22.62 -28.61
CA VAL A 544 -10.78 23.27 -27.39
C VAL A 544 -11.95 23.99 -26.74
N TYR A 545 -12.18 23.68 -25.47
CA TYR A 545 -13.16 24.33 -24.62
C TYR A 545 -12.46 25.32 -23.70
N GLU A 546 -12.85 26.59 -23.81
CA GLU A 546 -12.41 27.66 -22.92
C GLU A 546 -13.60 28.16 -22.10
N TYR A 547 -13.40 28.22 -20.79
CA TYR A 547 -14.43 28.63 -19.82
C TYR A 547 -14.04 29.99 -19.22
N PRO A 548 -14.80 31.06 -19.53
CA PRO A 548 -14.59 32.38 -18.94
C PRO A 548 -14.72 32.40 -17.41
N ASP A 549 -15.68 31.64 -16.87
CA ASP A 549 -16.02 31.64 -15.45
C ASP A 549 -15.41 30.45 -14.71
N LYS A 550 -14.91 30.72 -13.50
CA LYS A 550 -14.24 29.72 -12.65
C LYS A 550 -14.49 30.02 -11.18
N ASP A 551 -14.81 28.98 -10.43
CA ASP A 551 -14.91 29.06 -8.98
C ASP A 551 -13.59 28.64 -8.33
N ARG A 552 -13.11 29.46 -7.39
CA ARG A 552 -11.92 29.14 -6.59
C ARG A 552 -12.33 28.49 -5.28
N TYR A 553 -11.71 27.35 -4.97
CA TYR A 553 -11.94 26.60 -3.74
C TYR A 553 -10.71 26.60 -2.84
N THR A 554 -10.96 26.43 -1.53
CA THR A 554 -9.94 26.41 -0.46
C THR A 554 -9.69 25.03 0.13
N TYR A 555 -10.61 24.08 -0.06
CA TYR A 555 -10.45 22.69 0.42
C TYR A 555 -9.25 22.00 -0.23
N LYS A 556 -8.77 20.92 0.40
CA LYS A 556 -7.73 20.06 -0.16
C LYS A 556 -8.30 18.84 -0.86
N SER A 557 -9.48 18.33 -0.48
CA SER A 557 -10.03 17.10 -1.05
C SER A 557 -11.35 17.33 -1.81
N TYR A 558 -11.51 16.63 -2.93
CA TYR A 558 -12.70 16.77 -3.78
C TYR A 558 -13.17 15.43 -4.32
N ARG A 559 -14.49 15.24 -4.34
CA ARG A 559 -15.15 14.12 -5.00
C ARG A 559 -15.71 14.59 -6.33
N VAL A 560 -15.22 13.98 -7.40
CA VAL A 560 -15.42 14.40 -8.78
C VAL A 560 -16.13 13.31 -9.58
N PHE A 561 -17.08 13.72 -10.42
CA PHE A 561 -17.85 12.84 -11.30
C PHE A 561 -17.85 13.36 -12.74
N ALA A 562 -17.82 12.46 -13.71
CA ALA A 562 -18.01 12.82 -15.12
C ALA A 562 -19.40 13.38 -15.39
N SER A 563 -19.45 14.50 -16.13
CA SER A 563 -20.67 15.22 -16.46
C SER A 563 -20.92 15.20 -17.96
N ASN A 564 -22.17 14.96 -18.37
CA ASN A 564 -22.58 15.06 -19.77
C ASN A 564 -22.96 16.51 -20.15
N ASN A 565 -23.08 17.39 -19.16
CA ASN A 565 -23.30 18.81 -19.35
C ASN A 565 -21.98 19.54 -19.60
N GLN A 566 -21.84 20.14 -20.79
CA GLN A 566 -20.65 20.90 -21.19
C GLN A 566 -20.40 22.15 -20.34
N GLN A 567 -21.42 22.65 -19.62
CA GLN A 567 -21.26 23.78 -18.70
C GLN A 567 -20.52 23.41 -17.42
N HIS A 568 -20.45 22.13 -17.09
CA HIS A 568 -19.71 21.64 -15.94
C HIS A 568 -18.27 21.40 -16.38
N GLY A 569 -17.43 22.43 -16.45
CA GLY A 569 -16.07 22.35 -16.98
C GLY A 569 -15.11 21.53 -16.11
N ARG A 570 -13.80 21.80 -16.26
CA ARG A 570 -12.71 21.02 -15.65
C ARG A 570 -12.43 21.43 -14.21
N LEU A 571 -12.05 20.45 -13.38
CA LEU A 571 -11.39 20.70 -12.10
C LEU A 571 -9.86 20.80 -12.30
N LEU A 572 -9.29 21.94 -11.88
CA LEU A 572 -7.89 22.30 -12.08
C LEU A 572 -7.21 22.59 -10.74
N LYS A 573 -5.94 22.18 -10.62
CA LYS A 573 -5.02 22.61 -9.57
C LYS A 573 -4.13 23.74 -10.06
N ARG A 574 -3.91 24.74 -9.22
CA ARG A 574 -3.24 26.00 -9.58
C ARG A 574 -1.96 26.22 -8.82
N LYS A 575 -1.01 26.88 -9.48
CA LYS A 575 0.15 27.50 -8.83
C LYS A 575 0.12 29.00 -9.11
N GLN A 576 0.40 29.82 -8.11
CA GLN A 576 0.46 31.27 -8.25
C GLN A 576 1.47 31.71 -9.32
N VAL A 577 2.60 30.99 -9.39
CA VAL A 577 3.69 31.25 -10.34
C VAL A 577 3.42 30.74 -11.77
N LYS A 578 2.32 30.02 -12.01
CA LYS A 578 1.98 29.48 -13.34
C LYS A 578 0.67 30.07 -13.87
N ALA A 579 0.72 30.59 -15.10
CA ALA A 579 -0.44 31.18 -15.75
C ALA A 579 -1.54 30.14 -16.08
N LYS A 580 -1.20 28.88 -16.33
CA LYS A 580 -2.15 27.81 -16.70
C LYS A 580 -2.35 26.82 -15.54
N GLY A 581 -3.61 26.46 -15.32
CA GLY A 581 -3.97 25.37 -14.41
C GLY A 581 -3.65 24.00 -14.99
N GLU A 582 -3.42 23.04 -14.10
CA GLU A 582 -3.17 21.65 -14.47
C GLU A 582 -4.36 20.82 -14.02
N LYS A 583 -4.82 19.90 -14.87
CA LYS A 583 -5.91 18.98 -14.51
C LYS A 583 -5.44 17.98 -13.45
N PHE A 584 -6.35 17.56 -12.58
CA PHE A 584 -6.11 16.39 -11.75
C PHE A 584 -6.00 15.13 -12.63
N GLY A 585 -5.13 14.19 -12.25
CA GLY A 585 -4.97 12.95 -13.02
C GLY A 585 -6.27 12.14 -13.05
N ASN A 586 -6.62 11.59 -14.22
CA ASN A 586 -7.80 10.75 -14.42
C ASN A 586 -9.16 11.40 -14.03
N THR A 587 -9.26 12.73 -14.05
CA THR A 587 -10.57 13.40 -14.01
C THR A 587 -11.15 13.57 -15.42
N PRO A 588 -12.45 13.84 -15.57
CA PRO A 588 -13.08 14.13 -16.86
C PRO A 588 -12.84 15.58 -17.31
N ASP A 589 -13.06 15.88 -18.59
CA ASP A 589 -13.00 17.26 -19.08
C ASP A 589 -14.25 18.06 -18.71
N HIS A 590 -15.38 17.40 -18.52
CA HIS A 590 -16.57 17.98 -17.93
C HIS A 590 -16.91 17.24 -16.64
N CYS A 591 -17.00 17.95 -15.52
CA CYS A 591 -17.19 17.31 -14.22
C CYS A 591 -18.01 18.16 -13.25
N PHE A 592 -18.76 17.48 -12.37
CA PHE A 592 -19.37 18.11 -11.21
C PHE A 592 -18.73 17.60 -9.92
N ILE A 593 -18.79 18.41 -8.86
CA ILE A 593 -18.27 18.11 -7.53
C ILE A 593 -19.44 17.79 -6.61
N PHE A 594 -19.34 16.72 -5.83
CA PHE A 594 -20.34 16.39 -4.80
C PHE A 594 -19.65 15.88 -3.52
N ASN A 595 -19.34 16.81 -2.62
CA ASN A 595 -18.59 16.54 -1.39
C ASN A 595 -19.46 16.12 -0.20
N ASP A 596 -20.79 16.20 -0.31
CA ASP A 596 -21.73 15.66 0.68
C ASP A 596 -21.68 14.12 0.72
N SER A 597 -22.34 13.49 1.69
CA SER A 597 -22.39 12.02 1.73
C SER A 597 -23.04 11.45 0.46
N VAL A 598 -22.41 10.43 -0.12
CA VAL A 598 -22.92 9.66 -1.28
C VAL A 598 -23.42 8.27 -0.90
N VAL A 599 -23.46 7.94 0.40
CA VAL A 599 -24.00 6.69 0.90
C VAL A 599 -25.49 6.61 0.59
N GLY A 600 -25.89 5.62 -0.22
CA GLY A 600 -27.28 5.43 -0.65
C GLY A 600 -27.78 6.46 -1.68
N VAL A 601 -26.90 7.29 -2.24
CA VAL A 601 -27.26 8.29 -3.24
C VAL A 601 -27.24 7.67 -4.63
N LYS A 602 -28.30 7.91 -5.40
CA LYS A 602 -28.46 7.42 -6.77
C LYS A 602 -27.74 8.31 -7.79
N THR A 603 -27.44 7.77 -8.96
CA THR A 603 -26.81 8.55 -10.03
C THR A 603 -27.75 9.64 -10.55
N PRO A 604 -27.26 10.88 -10.73
CA PRO A 604 -28.06 11.95 -11.30
C PRO A 604 -28.08 11.87 -12.85
N PRO A 605 -29.08 12.46 -13.53
CA PRO A 605 -29.20 12.43 -15.00
C PRO A 605 -27.99 13.02 -15.75
N GLU A 606 -27.29 13.97 -15.14
CA GLU A 606 -26.11 14.62 -15.69
C GLU A 606 -24.83 13.77 -15.63
N LEU A 607 -24.85 12.60 -14.98
CA LEU A 607 -23.69 11.70 -14.93
C LEU A 607 -23.37 11.16 -16.33
N ASP A 608 -22.16 11.43 -16.81
CA ASP A 608 -21.68 10.91 -18.10
C ASP A 608 -21.20 9.47 -17.97
N ARG A 609 -22.11 8.52 -18.16
CA ARG A 609 -21.81 7.08 -18.21
C ARG A 609 -20.88 6.73 -19.38
N GLN A 610 -20.95 7.46 -20.50
CA GLN A 610 -20.15 7.18 -21.69
C GLN A 610 -18.67 7.42 -21.42
N TRP A 611 -18.32 8.45 -20.65
CA TRP A 611 -16.94 8.68 -20.23
C TRP A 611 -16.31 7.48 -19.51
N TYR A 612 -17.06 6.84 -18.60
CA TYR A 612 -16.60 5.64 -17.89
C TYR A 612 -16.51 4.43 -18.83
N ILE A 613 -17.45 4.27 -19.76
CA ILE A 613 -17.44 3.20 -20.78
C ILE A 613 -16.19 3.31 -21.65
N ASP A 614 -15.91 4.51 -22.16
CA ASP A 614 -14.74 4.77 -23.01
C ASP A 614 -13.44 4.53 -22.25
N LEU A 615 -13.38 4.94 -20.99
CA LEU A 615 -12.24 4.70 -20.12
C LEU A 615 -12.06 3.20 -19.80
N ALA A 616 -13.14 2.46 -19.56
CA ALA A 616 -13.11 1.02 -19.34
C ALA A 616 -12.60 0.28 -20.60
N LYS A 617 -13.12 0.61 -21.79
CA LYS A 617 -12.64 0.06 -23.06
C LYS A 617 -11.17 0.37 -23.31
N LYS A 618 -10.75 1.61 -23.03
CA LYS A 618 -9.35 2.02 -23.13
C LYS A 618 -8.46 1.18 -22.20
N ARG A 619 -8.91 0.90 -20.97
CA ARG A 619 -8.18 0.06 -20.01
C ARG A 619 -8.15 -1.41 -20.46
N LEU A 620 -9.26 -1.98 -20.95
CA LEU A 620 -9.30 -3.34 -21.49
C LEU A 620 -8.27 -3.57 -22.60
N LYS A 621 -8.13 -2.62 -23.53
CA LYS A 621 -7.11 -2.68 -24.59
C LYS A 621 -5.68 -2.77 -24.05
N GLN A 622 -5.42 -2.22 -22.87
CA GLN A 622 -4.12 -2.33 -22.21
C GLN A 622 -3.86 -3.71 -21.59
N PHE A 623 -4.86 -4.60 -21.55
CA PHE A 623 -4.74 -6.00 -21.13
C PHE A 623 -4.83 -6.98 -22.31
N GLY A 624 -4.56 -6.51 -23.53
CA GLY A 624 -4.58 -7.36 -24.73
C GLY A 624 -5.97 -7.66 -25.27
N VAL A 625 -7.02 -7.07 -24.71
CA VAL A 625 -8.40 -7.27 -25.21
C VAL A 625 -8.61 -6.47 -26.49
N VAL A 626 -8.89 -7.16 -27.59
CA VAL A 626 -9.31 -6.55 -28.86
C VAL A 626 -10.82 -6.38 -28.81
N ALA A 627 -11.26 -5.18 -28.40
CA ALA A 627 -12.66 -4.76 -28.35
C ALA A 627 -13.09 -3.97 -29.59
#